data_AF-A0A7S7TZU8-F1
#
_entry.id   AF-A0A7S7TZU8-F1
#
_cell.length_a   1.000
_cell.length_b   1.000
_cell.length_c   1.000
_cell.angle_alpha   90.00
_cell.angle_beta   90.00
_cell.angle_gamma   90.00
#
_symmetry.space_group_name_H-M   'P 1'
#
loop_
_entity.id
_entity.type
_entity.pdbx_description
1 polymer ?
#
loop_
_entity_poly.entity_id
_entity_poly.type
_entity_poly.pdbx_seq_one_letter_code
_entity_poly.pdbx_strand_id
1 'polypeptide(L)'
;MREAVSGAAVRFSAVLALLLWSSAAIAAPDAETAKRCLRAAYMVYPYKRPGVAPMNGDRLHFFQQCMAQGGTRSAEAPKRD
;
A
#
# COMPACT_ATOMS: atom_id res chain seq x y z
N MET A 1 -24.32 -15.59 43.75
CA MET A 1 -24.16 -16.25 42.44
C MET A 1 -22.80 -15.84 41.91
N ARG A 2 -21.84 -16.77 41.84
CA ARG A 2 -20.45 -16.45 41.46
C ARG A 2 -20.22 -17.05 40.09
N GLU A 3 -20.21 -16.18 39.08
CA GLU A 3 -20.07 -16.60 37.68
C GLU A 3 -18.67 -17.19 37.47
N ALA A 4 -18.62 -18.46 37.09
CA ALA A 4 -17.39 -19.12 36.66
C ALA A 4 -17.06 -18.59 35.26
N VAL A 5 -16.34 -17.47 35.19
CA VAL A 5 -15.83 -16.99 33.91
C VAL A 5 -14.78 -18.00 33.42
N SER A 6 -15.13 -18.76 32.38
CA SER A 6 -14.25 -19.77 31.81
C SER A 6 -12.95 -19.10 31.35
N GLY A 7 -11.79 -19.61 31.75
CA GLY A 7 -10.50 -19.06 31.36
C GLY A 7 -10.29 -18.99 29.84
N ALA A 8 -11.02 -19.83 29.08
CA ALA A 8 -11.09 -19.74 27.62
C ALA A 8 -11.77 -18.44 27.16
N ALA A 9 -12.88 -18.03 27.77
CA ALA A 9 -13.58 -16.79 27.45
C ALA A 9 -12.71 -15.56 27.73
N VAL A 10 -11.95 -15.58 28.84
CA VAL A 10 -11.00 -14.50 29.17
C VAL A 10 -9.90 -14.38 28.11
N ARG A 11 -9.35 -15.51 27.64
CA ARG A 11 -8.33 -15.52 26.59
C ARG A 11 -8.86 -15.04 25.24
N PHE A 12 -10.06 -15.47 24.86
CA PHE A 12 -10.71 -15.00 23.64
C PHE A 12 -10.95 -13.49 23.68
N SER A 13 -11.45 -12.96 24.80
CA SER A 13 -11.67 -11.53 24.97
C SER A 13 -10.37 -10.72 24.91
N ALA A 14 -9.28 -11.24 25.47
CA ALA A 14 -7.98 -10.58 25.41
C ALA A 14 -7.41 -10.53 23.97
N VAL A 15 -7.51 -11.63 23.22
CA VAL A 15 -7.08 -11.66 21.81
C VAL A 15 -7.95 -10.76 20.95
N LEU A 16 -9.26 -10.77 21.16
CA LEU A 16 -10.19 -9.89 20.45
C LEU A 16 -9.89 -8.42 20.75
N ALA A 17 -9.65 -8.06 22.01
CA ALA A 17 -9.27 -6.69 22.40
C ALA A 17 -7.95 -6.26 21.75
N LEU A 18 -6.95 -7.14 21.67
CA LEU A 18 -5.69 -6.86 20.98
C LEU A 18 -5.88 -6.69 19.47
N LEU A 19 -6.75 -7.49 18.85
CA LEU A 19 -7.09 -7.36 17.42
C LEU A 19 -7.83 -6.04 17.12
N LEU A 20 -8.80 -5.66 17.95
CA LEU A 20 -9.49 -4.38 17.79
C LEU A 20 -8.55 -3.20 18.05
N TRP A 21 -7.63 -3.29 19.01
CA TRP A 21 -6.66 -2.23 19.27
C TRP A 21 -5.60 -2.12 18.18
N SER A 22 -5.19 -3.26 17.60
CA SER A 22 -4.31 -3.31 16.43
C SER A 22 -5.04 -2.99 15.12
N SER A 23 -6.37 -2.90 15.14
CA SER A 23 -7.17 -2.38 14.02
C SER A 23 -7.09 -0.86 14.01
N ALA A 24 -5.88 -0.31 14.04
CA ALA A 24 -5.63 0.93 13.35
C ALA A 24 -5.97 0.63 11.90
N ALA A 25 -7.16 1.08 11.48
CA ALA A 25 -7.56 1.03 10.09
C ALA A 25 -6.48 1.78 9.32
N ILE A 26 -5.53 1.02 8.77
CA ILE A 26 -4.63 1.50 7.75
C ILE A 26 -5.60 1.78 6.62
N ALA A 27 -6.09 3.03 6.55
CA ALA A 27 -6.80 3.54 5.41
C ALA A 27 -5.86 3.26 4.25
N ALA A 28 -6.15 2.18 3.51
CA ALA A 28 -5.40 1.84 2.32
C ALA A 28 -5.39 3.14 1.52
N PRO A 29 -4.20 3.62 1.13
CA PRO A 29 -4.10 4.92 0.50
C PRO A 29 -5.08 4.95 -0.66
N ASP A 30 -5.87 6.03 -0.73
CA ASP A 30 -7.07 6.16 -1.57
C ASP A 30 -6.96 5.30 -2.82
N ALA A 31 -7.70 4.18 -2.85
CA ALA A 31 -7.48 3.09 -3.80
C ALA A 31 -7.55 3.58 -5.26
N GLU A 32 -8.34 4.63 -5.50
CA GLU A 32 -8.42 5.32 -6.78
C GLU A 32 -7.13 6.08 -7.13
N THR A 33 -6.53 6.76 -6.15
CA THR A 33 -5.22 7.40 -6.29
C THR A 33 -4.14 6.36 -6.57
N ALA A 34 -4.11 5.25 -5.84
CA ALA A 34 -3.17 4.15 -6.08
C ALA A 34 -3.29 3.60 -7.50
N LYS A 35 -4.51 3.38 -7.97
CA LYS A 35 -4.79 2.88 -9.33
C LYS A 35 -4.31 3.86 -10.41
N ARG A 36 -4.51 5.17 -10.23
CA ARG A 36 -4.02 6.21 -11.16
C ARG A 36 -2.50 6.24 -11.20
N CYS A 37 -1.85 6.25 -10.03
CA CYS A 37 -0.39 6.26 -9.93
C CYS A 37 0.25 5.01 -10.53
N LEU A 38 -0.33 3.83 -10.30
CA LEU A 38 0.12 2.57 -10.90
C LEU A 38 0.02 2.64 -12.43
N ARG A 39 -1.12 3.08 -12.96
CA ARG A 39 -1.31 3.23 -14.41
C ARG A 39 -0.28 4.18 -15.02
N ALA A 40 -0.03 5.32 -14.39
CA ALA A 40 0.99 6.27 -14.83
C ALA A 40 2.40 5.66 -14.80
N ALA A 41 2.75 4.93 -13.73
CA ALA A 41 4.05 4.27 -13.62
C ALA A 41 4.30 3.25 -14.75
N TYR A 42 3.27 2.51 -15.16
CA TYR A 42 3.34 1.58 -16.30
C TYR A 42 3.45 2.29 -17.67
N MET A 43 2.91 3.50 -17.81
CA MET A 43 3.04 4.29 -19.04
C MET A 43 4.44 4.91 -19.18
N VAL A 44 4.99 5.42 -18.07
CA VAL A 44 6.30 6.10 -18.05
C VAL A 44 7.45 5.10 -18.08
N TYR A 45 7.34 4.01 -17.32
CA TYR A 45 8.35 2.96 -17.21
C TYR A 45 7.79 1.63 -17.75
N PRO A 46 7.57 1.51 -19.07
CA PRO A 46 7.07 0.29 -19.67
C PRO A 46 8.03 -0.88 -19.43
N TYR A 47 7.49 -2.09 -19.39
CA TYR A 47 8.31 -3.28 -19.22
C TYR A 47 9.28 -3.39 -20.40
N LYS A 48 10.58 -3.31 -20.14
CA LYS A 48 11.60 -3.55 -21.16
C LYS A 48 11.80 -5.05 -21.31
N ARG A 49 12.14 -5.49 -22.53
CA ARG A 49 12.52 -6.90 -22.77
C ARG A 49 13.71 -7.24 -21.84
N PRO A 50 13.73 -8.42 -21.20
CA PRO A 50 14.87 -8.87 -20.41
C PRO A 50 16.18 -8.70 -21.19
N GLY A 51 17.19 -8.06 -20.57
CA GLY A 51 18.50 -7.77 -21.16
C GLY A 51 18.65 -6.43 -21.87
N VAL A 52 17.57 -5.64 -22.07
CA VAL A 52 17.64 -4.33 -22.76
C VAL A 52 18.03 -3.17 -21.83
N ALA A 53 17.72 -3.30 -20.55
CA ALA A 53 18.16 -2.37 -19.52
C ALA A 53 18.27 -3.10 -18.18
N PRO A 54 19.13 -2.65 -17.25
CA PRO A 54 19.10 -3.15 -15.88
C PRO A 54 17.68 -3.00 -15.33
N MET A 55 17.23 -4.01 -14.58
CA MET A 55 15.92 -4.01 -13.96
C MET A 55 15.92 -2.94 -12.86
N ASN A 56 15.57 -1.71 -13.21
CA ASN A 56 15.67 -0.59 -12.30
C ASN A 56 14.37 -0.41 -11.50
N GLY A 57 14.52 -0.01 -10.24
CA GLY A 57 13.42 0.25 -9.30
C GLY A 57 12.60 1.50 -9.65
N ASP A 58 12.87 2.15 -10.78
CA ASP A 58 12.29 3.44 -11.19
C ASP A 58 10.76 3.44 -11.18
N ARG A 59 10.13 2.32 -11.59
CA ARG A 59 8.67 2.20 -11.56
C ARG A 59 8.13 2.28 -10.13
N LEU A 60 8.79 1.63 -9.19
CA LEU A 60 8.40 1.65 -7.78
C LEU A 60 8.63 3.04 -7.18
N HIS A 61 9.76 3.66 -7.50
CA HIS A 61 10.09 5.01 -7.04
C HIS A 61 9.07 6.05 -7.55
N PHE A 62 8.72 6.01 -8.84
CA PHE A 62 7.70 6.86 -9.43
C PHE A 62 6.34 6.67 -8.75
N PHE A 63 5.95 5.42 -8.52
CA PHE A 63 4.69 5.10 -7.83
C PHE A 63 4.66 5.71 -6.43
N GLN A 64 5.71 5.53 -5.63
CA GLN A 64 5.81 6.10 -4.28
C GLN A 64 5.73 7.62 -4.29
N GLN A 65 6.41 8.27 -5.23
CA GLN A 65 6.37 9.72 -5.39
C GLN A 65 4.97 10.23 -5.79
N CYS A 66 4.29 9.56 -6.72
CA CYS A 66 2.92 9.90 -7.11
C CYS A 66 1.93 9.75 -5.96
N MET A 67 2.08 8.68 -5.16
CA MET A 67 1.28 8.44 -3.96
C MET A 67 1.48 9.52 -2.91
N ALA A 68 2.73 9.94 -2.67
CA ALA A 68 3.06 11.02 -1.74
C ALA A 68 2.48 12.39 -2.18
N GLN A 69 2.25 12.58 -3.48
CA GLN A 69 1.67 13.80 -4.06
C GLN A 69 0.13 13.71 -4.22
N GLY A 70 -0.50 12.66 -3.66
CA GLY A 70 -1.95 12.48 -3.73
C GLY A 70 -2.49 12.30 -5.16
N GLY A 71 -1.67 11.80 -6.08
CA GLY A 71 -2.06 11.61 -7.49
C GLY A 71 -2.33 12.90 -8.28
N THR A 72 -2.04 14.07 -7.70
CA THR A 72 -2.28 15.38 -8.33
C THR A 72 -1.23 15.74 -9.39
N ARG A 73 -0.03 15.18 -9.25
CA ARG A 73 1.03 15.22 -10.24
C ARG A 73 1.35 13.77 -10.58
N SER A 74 1.01 13.36 -11.81
CA SER A 74 1.83 12.32 -12.44
C SER A 74 3.24 12.88 -12.37
N ALA A 75 4.11 12.25 -11.57
CA ALA A 75 5.48 12.71 -11.44
C ALA A 75 5.99 13.02 -12.84
N GLU A 76 6.50 14.24 -13.03
CA GLU A 76 6.95 14.77 -14.32
C GLU A 76 7.52 13.63 -15.16
N ALA A 77 6.83 13.24 -16.23
CA ALA A 77 7.32 12.16 -17.07
C ALA A 77 8.76 12.53 -17.44
N PRO A 78 9.78 11.68 -17.18
CA PRO A 78 11.14 12.00 -17.54
C PRO A 78 11.13 12.40 -19.01
N LYS A 79 11.61 13.61 -19.33
CA LYS A 79 11.78 14.04 -20.71
C LYS A 79 12.54 12.91 -21.41
N ARG A 80 11.94 12.39 -22.49
CA ARG A 80 12.69 11.63 -23.47
C ARG A 80 13.72 12.59 -24.07
N ASP A 81 14.98 12.40 -23.73
CA ASP A 81 16.09 12.86 -24.56
C ASP A 81 16.13 12.03 -25.86
#